data_AF-A0A1Y1IPX4-F1
#
_entry.id   AF-A0A1Y1IPX4-F1
#
_cell.length_a   1.000
_cell.length_b   1.000
_cell.length_c   1.000
_cell.angle_alpha   90.00
_cell.angle_beta   90.00
_cell.angle_gamma   90.00
#
_symmetry.space_group_name_H-M   'P 1'
#
loop_
_entity.id
_entity.type
_entity.pdbx_description
1 polymer ?
#
loop_
_entity_poly.entity_id
_entity_poly.type
_entity_poly.pdbx_seq_one_letter_code
_entity_poly.pdbx_strand_id
1 'polypeptide(L)' 'RSKHIDVIHHFARERVARSGVAFAYCRTEDMTADIMTKALGPGKFKKCKSEIEIA' A
#
# COMPACT_ATOMS: atom_id res chain seq x y z
N ARG A 1 12.49 -17.97 -12.19
CA ARG A 1 12.50 -17.27 -10.88
C ARG A 1 13.06 -15.87 -11.11
N SER A 2 12.21 -14.85 -11.08
CA SER A 2 12.61 -13.49 -11.46
C SER A 2 13.28 -12.79 -10.28
N LYS A 3 14.57 -12.49 -10.41
CA LYS A 3 15.41 -11.90 -9.35
C LYS A 3 14.75 -10.70 -8.65
N HIS A 4 14.02 -9.86 -9.38
CA HIS A 4 13.34 -8.70 -8.81
C HIS A 4 12.25 -9.08 -7.79
N ILE A 5 11.52 -10.17 -8.02
CA ILE A 5 10.47 -10.66 -7.10
C ILE A 5 11.11 -11.15 -5.81
N ASP A 6 12.20 -11.93 -5.92
CA ASP A 6 12.88 -12.50 -4.76
C ASP A 6 13.49 -11.44 -3.84
N VAL A 7 14.11 -10.42 -4.43
CA VAL A 7 14.71 -9.31 -3.68
C VAL A 7 13.65 -8.57 -2.87
N ILE A 8 12.49 -8.27 -3.47
CA ILE A 8 11.38 -7.59 -2.79
C ILE A 8 10.83 -8.44 -1.64
N HIS A 9 10.65 -9.75 -1.86
CA HIS A 9 10.14 -10.65 -0.83
C HIS A 9 11.11 -10.80 0.34
N HIS A 10 12.41 -10.89 0.07
CA HIS A 10 13.42 -10.98 1.12
C HIS A 10 13.44 -9.70 1.97
N PHE A 11 13.42 -8.55 1.33
CA PHE A 11 13.34 -7.25 1.98
C PHE A 11 12.11 -7.11 2.87
N ALA A 12 10.92 -7.45 2.35
CA ALA A 12 9.67 -7.39 3.10
C ALA A 12 9.71 -8.28 4.36
N ARG A 13 10.22 -9.51 4.25
CA ARG A 13 10.35 -10.44 5.38
C ARG A 13 11.33 -9.94 6.44
N GLU A 14 12.45 -9.37 6.01
CA GLU A 14 13.45 -8.80 6.94
C GLU A 14 12.85 -7.66 7.78
N ARG A 15 12.02 -6.80 7.18
CA ARG A 15 11.38 -5.68 7.90
C ARG A 15 10.35 -6.14 8.93
N VAL A 16 9.63 -7.21 8.63
CA VAL A 16 8.73 -7.85 9.60
C VAL A 16 9.52 -8.50 10.74
N ALA A 17 10.61 -9.20 10.42
CA ALA A 17 11.46 -9.86 11.42
C ALA A 17 12.11 -8.86 12.40
N ARG A 18 12.41 -7.65 11.93
CA ARG A 18 12.90 -6.54 12.76
C ARG A 18 11.79 -5.81 13.54
N SER A 19 10.55 -6.30 13.48
CA SER A 19 9.35 -5.71 14.10
C SER A 19 9.08 -4.25 13.71
N GLY A 20 9.64 -3.78 12.61
CA GLY A 20 9.45 -2.40 12.14
C GLY A 20 8.15 -2.19 11.36
N VAL A 21 7.56 -3.27 10.85
CA VAL A 21 6.29 -3.27 10.09
C VAL A 21 5.53 -4.57 10.30
N ALA A 22 4.21 -4.53 10.15
CA ALA A 22 3.34 -5.71 10.12
C ALA A 22 2.45 -5.65 8.87
N PHE A 23 2.07 -6.82 8.36
CA PHE A 23 1.14 -6.92 7.24
C PHE A 23 -0.28 -7.13 7.77
N ALA A 24 -1.20 -6.28 7.32
CA ALA A 24 -2.63 -6.44 7.52
C ALA A 24 -3.32 -6.48 6.16
N TYR A 25 -4.37 -7.30 6.05
CA TYR A 25 -5.19 -7.30 4.86
C TYR A 25 -5.96 -5.98 4.75
N CYS A 26 -5.96 -5.39 3.56
CA CYS A 26 -6.76 -4.21 3.22
C CYS A 26 -7.53 -4.51 1.94
N ARG A 27 -8.84 -4.23 1.94
CA ARG A 27 -9.69 -4.38 0.77
C ARG A 27 -9.30 -3.34 -0.28
N THR A 28 -9.39 -3.70 -1.56
CA THR A 28 -9.06 -2.80 -2.68
C THR A 28 -9.83 -1.48 -2.64
N GLU A 29 -11.06 -1.48 -2.12
CA GLU A 29 -11.91 -0.29 -1.99
C GLU A 29 -11.47 0.66 -0.88
N ASP A 30 -10.69 0.16 0.06
CA ASP A 30 -10.17 0.88 1.24
C ASP A 30 -8.66 1.14 1.12
N MET A 31 -8.05 0.83 -0.04
CA MET A 31 -6.63 1.04 -0.29
C MET A 31 -6.34 2.51 -0.57
N THR A 32 -6.21 3.30 0.48
CA THR A 32 -6.03 4.76 0.41
C THR A 32 -4.77 5.18 -0.35
N ALA A 33 -3.72 4.35 -0.34
CA ALA A 33 -2.47 4.54 -1.09
C ALA A 33 -2.68 4.63 -2.63
N ASP A 34 -3.83 4.19 -3.14
CA ASP A 34 -4.16 4.29 -4.54
C ASP A 34 -4.16 5.74 -5.05
N ILE A 35 -4.45 6.73 -4.18
CA ILE A 35 -4.44 8.15 -4.57
C ILE A 35 -3.06 8.63 -5.04
N MET A 36 -1.98 8.02 -4.53
CA MET A 36 -0.60 8.39 -4.85
C MET A 36 -0.02 7.60 -6.03
N THR A 37 -0.62 6.46 -6.37
CA THR A 37 -0.03 5.47 -7.29
C THR A 37 -0.86 5.26 -8.55
N LYS A 38 -2.12 5.70 -8.58
CA LYS A 38 -3.06 5.47 -9.68
C LYS A 38 -3.84 6.74 -10.03
N ALA A 39 -4.26 6.83 -11.28
CA ALA A 39 -5.28 7.80 -11.69
C ALA A 39 -6.66 7.28 -11.24
N LEU A 40 -7.20 7.87 -10.17
CA LEU A 40 -8.49 7.46 -9.59
C LEU A 40 -9.67 8.24 -10.19
N GLY A 41 -10.80 7.55 -10.37
CA GLY A 41 -12.06 8.21 -10.67
C GLY A 41 -12.55 9.10 -9.51
N PRO A 42 -13.41 10.10 -9.76
CA PRO A 42 -13.74 11.15 -8.79
C PRO A 42 -14.27 10.64 -7.43
N GLY A 43 -15.08 9.58 -7.44
CA GLY A 43 -15.64 8.99 -6.23
C GLY A 43 -14.58 8.38 -5.31
N LYS A 44 -13.70 7.53 -5.87
CA LYS A 44 -12.62 6.89 -5.11
C LYS A 44 -11.57 7.92 -4.68
N PHE A 45 -11.28 8.89 -5.53
CA PHE A 45 -10.37 9.99 -5.19
C PHE A 45 -10.86 10.78 -3.96
N LYS A 46 -12.14 11.15 -3.91
CA LYS A 46 -12.70 11.89 -2.78
C LYS A 46 -12.67 11.08 -1.47
N LYS A 47 -13.02 9.79 -1.53
CA LYS A 47 -12.94 8.86 -0.38
C LYS A 47 -11.51 8.75 0.14
N CYS A 48 -10.56 8.47 -0.74
CA CYS A 48 -9.16 8.34 -0.33
C CYS A 48 -8.60 9.69 0.19
N LYS A 49 -8.98 10.83 -0.41
CA LYS A 49 -8.56 12.16 0.08
C LYS A 49 -9.05 12.40 1.51
N SER A 50 -10.30 12.06 1.82
CA SER A 50 -10.81 12.22 3.19
C SER A 50 -10.12 11.33 4.21
N GLU A 51 -9.68 10.13 3.82
CA GLU A 51 -9.02 9.18 4.72
C GLU A 51 -7.57 9.56 5.07
N ILE A 52 -6.83 10.25 4.18
CA ILE A 52 -5.46 10.70 4.47
C ILE A 52 -5.45 12.04 5.24
N GLU A 53 -6.60 12.69 5.46
CA GLU A 53 -6.69 14.03 6.07
C GLU A 53 -5.78 15.09 5.40
N ILE A 54 -5.52 14.96 4.10
CA ILE A 54 -4.79 16.00 3.37
C ILE A 54 -5.79 17.11 3.06
N ALA A 55 -5.75 18.20 3.83
CA ALA A 55 -6.50 19.43 3.58
C ALA A 55 -6.22 20.00 2.19
#